data_AF-A0A958IV52-F1
#
_entry.id   AF-A0A958IV52-F1
#
_cell.length_a   1.000
_cell.length_b   1.000
_cell.length_c   1.000
_cell.angle_alpha   90.00
_cell.angle_beta   90.00
_cell.angle_gamma   90.00
#
_symmetry.space_group_name_H-M   'P 1'
#
loop_
_entity.id
_entity.type
_entity.pdbx_description
1 polymer ?
#
loop_
_entity_poly.entity_id
_entity_poly.type
_entity_poly.pdbx_seq_one_letter_code
_entity_poly.pdbx_strand_id
1 'polypeptide(L)'
;MKKYILHVMISLALLFAYPAGAQNNRALPVTRIGVIVDGNWYLNQAIRTMVQNEVSELTSGEFEVEFPADKYIEGAWSQESVHAGMNRLLADPEVDVIFAMGVIASQDIALRGPLPKPVIAPFVIDVDLQDLPAVKGSSGVQNLNYIAIPSTTRRDVQTFLSIVPFQKLLMLVNGEVFDAIPQLNERFRQALDGLQVDPSIVPVYTLQDAL
;
A
#
# COMPACT_ATOMS: atom_id res chain seq x y z
N MET A 1 55.43 38.59 -31.98
CA MET A 1 54.89 37.31 -31.47
C MET A 1 54.60 37.30 -29.96
N LYS A 2 55.51 37.74 -29.07
CA LYS A 2 55.28 37.72 -27.60
C LYS A 2 54.04 38.50 -27.10
N LYS A 3 53.63 39.61 -27.75
CA LYS A 3 52.45 40.40 -27.35
C LYS A 3 51.11 39.72 -27.65
N TYR A 4 51.03 38.91 -28.71
CA TYR A 4 49.81 38.16 -29.07
C TYR A 4 49.62 36.92 -28.19
N ILE A 5 50.71 36.28 -27.78
CA ILE A 5 50.69 35.13 -26.86
C ILE A 5 50.17 35.54 -25.47
N LEU A 6 50.51 36.75 -25.01
CA LEU A 6 50.03 37.28 -23.72
C LEU A 6 48.51 37.54 -23.72
N HIS A 7 47.96 38.01 -24.85
CA HIS A 7 46.51 38.26 -24.97
C HIS A 7 45.73 36.94 -25.09
N VAL A 8 46.24 35.96 -25.84
CA VAL A 8 45.63 34.62 -25.93
C VAL A 8 45.63 33.91 -24.56
N MET A 9 46.70 34.05 -23.78
CA MET A 9 46.78 33.47 -22.43
C MET A 9 45.80 34.13 -21.43
N ILE A 10 45.59 35.45 -21.51
CA ILE A 10 44.63 36.17 -20.65
C ILE A 10 43.18 35.83 -21.06
N SER A 11 42.90 35.69 -22.36
CA SER A 11 41.59 35.25 -22.86
C SER A 11 41.30 33.79 -22.47
N LEU A 12 42.31 32.92 -22.45
CA LEU A 12 42.15 31.52 -22.02
C LEU A 12 41.96 31.41 -20.49
N ALA A 13 42.61 32.27 -19.70
CA ALA A 13 42.44 32.29 -18.25
C ALA A 13 41.05 32.79 -17.81
N LEU A 14 40.41 33.67 -18.58
CA LEU A 14 39.04 34.13 -18.34
C LEU A 14 37.97 33.07 -18.70
N LEU A 15 38.29 32.10 -19.55
CA LEU A 15 37.42 30.95 -19.86
C LEU A 15 37.40 29.88 -18.75
N PHE A 16 38.38 29.88 -17.85
CA PHE A 16 38.42 28.99 -16.68
C PHE A 16 37.93 29.65 -15.37
N ALA A 17 37.53 30.92 -15.42
CA ALA A 17 36.87 31.62 -14.31
C ALA A 17 35.33 31.43 -14.36
N TYR A 18 34.86 30.26 -14.79
CA TYR A 18 33.50 29.85 -14.42
C TYR A 18 33.48 29.67 -12.90
N PRO A 19 32.51 30.24 -12.17
CA PRO A 19 32.39 29.96 -10.75
C PRO A 19 32.18 28.46 -10.59
N ALA A 20 33.22 27.74 -10.16
CA ALA A 20 33.15 26.38 -9.64
C ALA A 20 32.44 26.35 -8.26
N GLY A 21 31.38 27.15 -8.13
CA GLY A 21 30.62 27.43 -6.92
C GLY A 21 29.11 27.33 -7.12
N ALA A 22 28.67 26.65 -8.18
CA ALA A 22 27.29 26.20 -8.32
C ALA A 22 27.29 24.67 -8.54
N GLN A 23 27.87 23.92 -7.59
CA GLN A 23 27.26 22.64 -7.27
C GLN A 23 25.83 23.01 -6.84
N ASN A 24 24.87 22.74 -7.72
CA ASN A 24 23.45 22.86 -7.44
C ASN A 24 23.15 22.02 -6.20
N ASN A 25 23.21 22.64 -5.02
CA ASN A 25 22.60 22.12 -3.81
C ASN A 25 21.08 22.34 -3.94
N ARG A 26 20.49 21.80 -5.03
CA ARG A 26 19.05 21.80 -5.19
C ARG A 26 18.54 20.85 -4.11
N ALA A 27 17.82 21.41 -3.14
CA ALA A 27 17.03 20.62 -2.22
C ALA A 27 16.21 19.61 -3.04
N LEU A 28 16.27 18.36 -2.63
CA LEU A 28 15.49 17.31 -3.28
C LEU A 28 14.00 17.66 -3.12
N PRO A 29 13.15 17.32 -4.10
CA PRO A 29 11.71 17.46 -3.92
C PRO A 29 11.27 16.59 -2.74
N VAL A 30 10.40 17.14 -1.89
CA VAL A 30 9.86 16.44 -0.72
C VAL A 30 8.53 15.80 -1.10
N THR A 31 8.35 14.52 -0.80
CA THR A 31 7.10 13.77 -0.96
C THR A 31 6.57 13.38 0.42
N ARG A 32 5.36 13.83 0.75
CA ARG A 32 4.70 13.54 2.02
C ARG A 32 3.71 12.40 1.89
N ILE A 33 3.94 11.37 2.71
CA ILE A 33 3.13 10.16 2.72
C ILE A 33 2.16 10.21 3.91
N GLY A 34 0.87 10.23 3.59
CA GLY A 34 -0.20 9.98 4.56
C GLY A 34 -0.36 8.49 4.78
N VAL A 35 -0.55 8.05 6.01
CA VAL A 35 -0.69 6.63 6.37
C VAL A 35 -2.01 6.41 7.06
N ILE A 36 -2.73 5.38 6.66
CA ILE A 36 -3.92 4.93 7.38
C ILE A 36 -3.83 3.43 7.66
N VAL A 37 -4.18 3.04 8.89
CA VAL A 37 -4.28 1.64 9.32
C VAL A 37 -5.70 1.31 9.72
N ASP A 38 -6.06 0.03 9.67
CA ASP A 38 -7.39 -0.43 10.07
C ASP A 38 -7.65 -0.14 11.55
N GLY A 39 -6.71 -0.44 12.44
CA GLY A 39 -6.82 -0.22 13.87
C GLY A 39 -5.51 -0.49 14.60
N ASN A 40 -5.47 -0.31 15.93
CA ASN A 40 -4.28 -0.59 16.71
C ASN A 40 -3.92 -2.07 16.67
N TRP A 41 -2.69 -2.35 16.21
CA TRP A 41 -2.11 -3.68 16.13
C TRP A 41 -0.62 -3.61 16.46
N TYR A 42 -0.12 -4.58 17.23
CA TYR A 42 1.23 -4.55 17.79
C TYR A 42 2.33 -4.53 16.71
N LEU A 43 2.05 -5.01 15.48
CA LEU A 43 3.00 -4.99 14.37
C LEU A 43 2.97 -3.70 13.54
N ASN A 44 1.99 -2.81 13.71
CA ASN A 44 1.87 -1.58 12.91
C ASN A 44 3.15 -0.74 12.95
N GLN A 45 3.74 -0.56 14.13
CA GLN A 45 4.98 0.21 14.25
C GLN A 45 6.15 -0.48 13.54
N ALA A 46 6.30 -1.81 13.70
CA ALA A 46 7.40 -2.55 13.08
C ALA A 46 7.31 -2.53 11.55
N ILE A 47 6.12 -2.78 11.00
CA ILE A 47 5.86 -2.74 9.54
C ILE A 47 6.08 -1.32 9.01
N ARG A 48 5.55 -0.29 9.70
CA ARG A 48 5.74 1.10 9.29
C ARG A 48 7.22 1.47 9.26
N THR A 49 7.98 1.15 10.32
CA THR A 49 9.42 1.45 10.36
C THR A 49 10.17 0.73 9.23
N MET A 50 9.83 -0.52 8.94
CA MET A 50 10.43 -1.27 7.83
C MET A 50 10.17 -0.59 6.49
N VAL A 51 8.92 -0.22 6.20
CA VAL A 51 8.55 0.48 4.95
C VAL A 51 9.20 1.85 4.87
N GLN A 52 9.24 2.61 5.97
CA GLN A 52 9.87 3.92 6.02
C GLN A 52 11.36 3.84 5.69
N ASN A 53 12.07 2.87 6.25
CA ASN A 53 13.49 2.66 5.98
C ASN A 53 13.72 2.27 4.52
N GLU A 54 12.97 1.29 4.01
CA GLU A 54 13.11 0.81 2.62
C GLU A 54 12.83 1.92 1.62
N VAL A 55 11.73 2.67 1.81
CA VAL A 55 11.39 3.79 0.92
C VAL A 55 12.48 4.86 0.97
N SER A 56 12.97 5.23 2.16
CA SER A 56 14.03 6.24 2.29
C SER A 56 15.34 5.80 1.64
N GLU A 57 15.69 4.52 1.73
CA GLU A 57 16.90 3.95 1.12
C GLU A 57 16.78 3.92 -0.40
N LEU A 58 15.66 3.42 -0.93
CA LEU A 58 15.43 3.27 -2.37
C LEU A 58 15.29 4.61 -3.11
N THR A 59 14.83 5.67 -2.43
CA THR A 59 14.59 6.99 -3.05
C THR A 59 15.72 7.98 -2.77
N SER A 60 16.76 7.55 -2.05
CA SER A 60 17.89 8.39 -1.66
C SER A 60 18.58 9.00 -2.88
N GLY A 61 18.72 10.32 -2.87
CA GLY A 61 19.32 11.08 -3.96
C GLY A 61 18.36 11.49 -5.09
N GLU A 62 17.11 11.01 -5.08
CA GLU A 62 16.08 11.41 -6.05
C GLU A 62 15.03 12.34 -5.41
N PHE A 63 14.49 11.97 -4.25
CA PHE A 63 13.52 12.76 -3.48
C PHE A 63 13.62 12.44 -1.99
N GLU A 64 13.28 13.44 -1.17
CA GLU A 64 13.12 13.27 0.27
C GLU A 64 11.71 12.77 0.56
N VAL A 65 11.59 11.73 1.38
CA VAL A 65 10.29 11.18 1.77
C VAL A 65 10.02 11.47 3.23
N GLU A 66 8.89 12.09 3.51
CA GLU A 66 8.43 12.38 4.86
C GLU A 66 7.18 11.56 5.19
N PHE A 67 7.12 11.06 6.42
CA PHE A 67 5.93 10.45 7.00
C PHE A 67 5.48 11.27 8.21
N PRO A 68 4.78 12.39 8.00
CA PRO A 68 4.45 13.31 9.09
C PRO A 68 3.51 12.64 10.09
N ALA A 69 3.80 12.81 11.40
CA ALA A 69 3.06 12.14 12.46
C ALA A 69 1.56 12.55 12.51
N ASP A 70 1.25 13.78 12.08
CA ASP A 70 -0.12 14.32 11.99
C ASP A 70 -0.90 13.82 10.77
N LYS A 71 -0.25 13.10 9.85
CA LYS A 71 -0.84 12.45 8.67
C LYS A 71 -0.94 10.92 8.84
N TYR A 72 -0.78 10.43 10.07
CA TYR A 72 -1.07 9.05 10.45
C TYR A 72 -2.48 8.96 11.04
N ILE A 73 -3.31 8.08 10.48
CA ILE A 73 -4.68 7.84 10.93
C ILE A 73 -4.87 6.38 11.32
N GLU A 74 -5.45 6.14 12.49
CA GLU A 74 -5.90 4.83 12.91
C GLU A 74 -7.42 4.74 12.74
N GLY A 75 -7.88 3.72 12.00
CA GLY A 75 -9.29 3.50 11.68
C GLY A 75 -10.11 2.82 12.76
N ALA A 76 -9.56 2.60 13.97
CA ALA A 76 -10.24 2.00 15.12
C ALA A 76 -11.00 0.68 14.81
N TRP A 77 -10.47 -0.12 13.89
CA TRP A 77 -11.08 -1.33 13.34
C TRP A 77 -12.50 -1.12 12.79
N SER A 78 -12.82 0.07 12.27
CA SER A 78 -14.16 0.42 11.79
C SER A 78 -14.11 0.87 10.34
N GLN A 79 -14.99 0.31 9.51
CA GLN A 79 -15.14 0.73 8.11
C GLN A 79 -15.48 2.22 8.00
N GLU A 80 -16.34 2.74 8.86
CA GLU A 80 -16.72 4.16 8.89
C GLU A 80 -15.52 5.06 9.20
N SER A 81 -14.75 4.71 10.23
CA SER A 81 -13.57 5.48 10.64
C SER A 81 -12.45 5.42 9.60
N VAL A 82 -12.22 4.24 8.99
CA VAL A 82 -11.29 4.09 7.86
C VAL A 82 -11.74 4.95 6.68
N HIS A 83 -13.01 4.89 6.30
CA HIS A 83 -13.56 5.65 5.18
C HIS A 83 -13.39 7.17 5.40
N ALA A 84 -13.70 7.67 6.60
CA ALA A 84 -13.53 9.07 6.98
C ALA A 84 -12.06 9.49 7.00
N GLY A 85 -11.17 8.66 7.54
CA GLY A 85 -9.73 8.87 7.55
C GLY A 85 -9.15 8.97 6.14
N MET A 86 -9.55 8.05 5.27
CA MET A 86 -9.14 8.04 3.87
C MET A 86 -9.59 9.30 3.13
N ASN A 87 -10.84 9.75 3.36
CA ASN A 87 -11.35 11.01 2.79
C ASN A 87 -10.52 12.22 3.25
N ARG A 88 -10.12 12.25 4.53
CA ARG A 88 -9.26 13.31 5.06
C ARG A 88 -7.90 13.34 4.36
N LEU A 89 -7.23 12.20 4.20
CA LEU A 89 -5.92 12.13 3.52
C LEU A 89 -6.01 12.48 2.02
N LEU A 90 -7.07 12.05 1.35
CA LEU A 90 -7.31 12.36 -0.06
C LEU A 90 -7.56 13.87 -0.28
N ALA A 91 -8.23 14.53 0.66
CA ALA A 91 -8.52 15.96 0.59
C ALA A 91 -7.36 16.86 1.07
N ASP A 92 -6.40 16.31 1.80
CA ASP A 92 -5.30 17.07 2.39
C ASP A 92 -4.29 17.53 1.31
N PRO A 93 -4.11 18.84 1.06
CA PRO A 93 -3.19 19.33 0.03
C PRO A 93 -1.71 19.11 0.38
N GLU A 94 -1.38 18.79 1.63
CA GLU A 94 0.00 18.50 2.07
C GLU A 94 0.35 17.02 1.92
N VAL A 95 -0.61 16.16 1.57
CA VAL A 95 -0.37 14.72 1.33
C VAL A 95 -0.22 14.48 -0.17
N ASP A 96 0.95 14.03 -0.59
CA ASP A 96 1.26 13.74 -1.99
C ASP A 96 0.86 12.31 -2.37
N VAL A 97 1.07 11.36 -1.45
CA VAL A 97 0.79 9.93 -1.64
C VAL A 97 0.15 9.36 -0.38
N ILE A 98 -0.75 8.38 -0.54
CA ILE A 98 -1.35 7.67 0.59
C ILE A 98 -0.87 6.22 0.62
N PHE A 99 -0.53 5.75 1.81
CA PHE A 99 -0.25 4.35 2.12
C PHE A 99 -1.40 3.77 2.97
N ALA A 100 -2.24 2.95 2.35
CA ALA A 100 -3.36 2.26 2.99
C ALA A 100 -2.88 0.95 3.64
N MET A 101 -2.35 1.07 4.85
CA MET A 101 -1.72 -0.01 5.62
C MET A 101 -2.76 -0.83 6.40
N GLY A 102 -3.66 -1.51 5.69
CA GLY A 102 -4.66 -2.38 6.30
C GLY A 102 -5.58 -3.03 5.26
N VAL A 103 -6.25 -4.12 5.63
CA VAL A 103 -7.18 -4.84 4.76
C VAL A 103 -8.46 -4.04 4.54
N ILE A 104 -9.03 -3.45 5.60
CA ILE A 104 -10.23 -2.60 5.52
C ILE A 104 -9.92 -1.35 4.71
N ALA A 105 -8.76 -0.71 4.95
CA ALA A 105 -8.31 0.44 4.18
C ALA A 105 -8.04 0.12 2.70
N SER A 106 -7.46 -1.06 2.42
CA SER A 106 -7.21 -1.51 1.04
C SER A 106 -8.53 -1.84 0.33
N GLN A 107 -9.47 -2.50 1.01
CA GLN A 107 -10.82 -2.78 0.49
C GLN A 107 -11.55 -1.47 0.15
N ASP A 108 -11.59 -0.53 1.08
CA ASP A 108 -12.29 0.74 0.92
C ASP A 108 -11.76 1.51 -0.29
N ILE A 109 -10.44 1.68 -0.42
CA ILE A 109 -9.88 2.45 -1.54
C ILE A 109 -9.98 1.71 -2.88
N ALA A 110 -9.86 0.38 -2.88
CA ALA A 110 -9.89 -0.41 -4.12
C ALA A 110 -11.25 -0.41 -4.81
N LEU A 111 -12.33 -0.20 -4.06
CA LEU A 111 -13.67 -0.08 -4.61
C LEU A 111 -14.04 1.37 -4.96
N ARG A 112 -13.15 2.33 -4.72
CA ARG A 112 -13.36 3.71 -5.18
C ARG A 112 -13.06 3.81 -6.68
N GLY A 113 -13.74 4.75 -7.32
CA GLY A 113 -13.40 5.18 -8.68
C GLY A 113 -12.06 5.93 -8.74
N PRO A 114 -11.82 6.68 -9.83
CA PRO A 114 -10.58 7.45 -10.00
C PRO A 114 -10.21 8.29 -8.77
N LEU A 115 -8.95 8.17 -8.32
CA LEU A 115 -8.45 8.86 -7.14
C LEU A 115 -7.73 10.16 -7.51
N PRO A 116 -7.84 11.24 -6.72
CA PRO A 116 -7.21 12.53 -7.01
C PRO A 116 -5.68 12.52 -6.89
N LYS A 117 -5.12 11.55 -6.17
CA LYS A 117 -3.68 11.40 -5.93
C LYS A 117 -3.30 9.92 -5.79
N PRO A 118 -2.02 9.55 -5.95
CA PRO A 118 -1.57 8.18 -5.84
C PRO A 118 -1.87 7.56 -4.46
N VAL A 119 -2.41 6.33 -4.47
CA VAL A 119 -2.61 5.51 -3.27
C VAL A 119 -2.00 4.13 -3.49
N ILE A 120 -1.26 3.65 -2.50
CA ILE A 120 -0.69 2.31 -2.45
C ILE A 120 -1.40 1.51 -1.34
N ALA A 121 -2.01 0.40 -1.70
CA ALA A 121 -2.84 -0.45 -0.83
C ALA A 121 -2.33 -1.89 -0.84
N PRO A 122 -1.24 -2.21 -0.12
CA PRO A 122 -0.54 -3.49 -0.30
C PRO A 122 -1.17 -4.66 0.48
N PHE A 123 -2.22 -4.44 1.28
CA PHE A 123 -2.82 -5.47 2.14
C PHE A 123 -4.15 -5.96 1.58
N VAL A 124 -4.07 -6.67 0.46
CA VAL A 124 -5.21 -7.39 -0.14
C VAL A 124 -5.09 -8.88 0.22
N ILE A 125 -6.18 -9.46 0.71
CA ILE A 125 -6.31 -10.90 1.01
C ILE A 125 -6.28 -11.68 -0.30
N ASP A 126 -7.28 -11.45 -1.15
CA ASP A 126 -7.46 -12.13 -2.43
C ASP A 126 -8.42 -11.31 -3.28
N VAL A 127 -8.00 -11.00 -4.51
CA VAL A 127 -8.75 -10.13 -5.43
C VAL A 127 -10.13 -10.69 -5.76
N ASP A 128 -10.23 -12.02 -5.94
CA ASP A 128 -11.48 -12.67 -6.31
C ASP A 128 -12.41 -12.76 -5.09
N LEU A 129 -11.86 -13.04 -3.90
CA LEU A 129 -12.65 -13.08 -2.67
C LEU A 129 -13.17 -11.71 -2.24
N GLN A 130 -12.40 -10.67 -2.50
CA GLN A 130 -12.73 -9.28 -2.14
C GLN A 130 -13.46 -8.53 -3.24
N ASP A 131 -13.66 -9.14 -4.42
CA ASP A 131 -14.29 -8.53 -5.59
C ASP A 131 -13.60 -7.22 -6.02
N LEU A 132 -12.26 -7.22 -5.96
CA LEU A 132 -11.48 -6.03 -6.31
C LEU A 132 -11.35 -5.89 -7.84
N PRO A 133 -11.42 -4.67 -8.38
CA PRO A 133 -11.23 -4.45 -9.80
C PRO A 133 -9.80 -4.85 -10.20
N ALA A 134 -9.67 -5.66 -11.25
CA ALA A 134 -8.37 -6.02 -11.82
C ALA A 134 -8.46 -6.00 -13.36
N VAL A 135 -7.65 -5.14 -13.98
CA VAL A 135 -7.63 -4.98 -15.44
C VAL A 135 -6.21 -5.19 -15.95
N LYS A 136 -5.98 -6.31 -16.65
CA LYS A 136 -4.71 -6.64 -17.32
C LYS A 136 -3.48 -6.52 -16.39
N GLY A 137 -3.61 -7.01 -15.15
CA GLY A 137 -2.53 -6.96 -14.14
C GLY A 137 -2.37 -5.60 -13.44
N SER A 138 -3.30 -4.67 -13.63
CA SER A 138 -3.41 -3.42 -12.86
C SER A 138 -4.68 -3.43 -12.00
N SER A 139 -4.79 -2.46 -11.09
CA SER A 139 -5.96 -2.26 -10.22
C SER A 139 -7.23 -1.86 -10.96
N GLY A 140 -7.16 -1.47 -12.23
CA GLY A 140 -8.32 -0.91 -12.95
C GLY A 140 -8.81 0.44 -12.42
N VAL A 141 -8.20 0.99 -11.35
CA VAL A 141 -8.55 2.26 -10.72
C VAL A 141 -7.42 3.26 -10.92
N GLN A 142 -7.75 4.43 -11.47
CA GLN A 142 -6.76 5.48 -11.70
C GLN A 142 -6.14 5.93 -10.38
N ASN A 143 -4.81 6.07 -10.38
CA ASN A 143 -4.01 6.48 -9.22
C ASN A 143 -4.06 5.50 -8.05
N LEU A 144 -4.43 4.23 -8.28
CA LEU A 144 -4.35 3.18 -7.28
C LEU A 144 -3.37 2.09 -7.70
N ASN A 145 -2.49 1.69 -6.78
CA ASN A 145 -1.80 0.42 -6.85
C ASN A 145 -2.15 -0.42 -5.62
N TYR A 146 -2.36 -1.72 -5.81
CA TYR A 146 -2.45 -2.68 -4.72
C TYR A 146 -1.59 -3.90 -5.06
N ILE A 147 -1.12 -4.60 -4.04
CA ILE A 147 -0.37 -5.85 -4.19
C ILE A 147 -1.35 -6.99 -3.99
N ALA A 148 -1.47 -7.85 -5.00
CA ALA A 148 -2.29 -9.05 -4.93
C ALA A 148 -1.44 -10.28 -5.22
N ILE A 149 -1.60 -11.30 -4.39
CA ILE A 149 -1.09 -12.64 -4.68
C ILE A 149 -2.23 -13.40 -5.38
N PRO A 150 -2.07 -13.84 -6.64
CA PRO A 150 -3.20 -14.40 -7.38
C PRO A 150 -3.74 -15.70 -6.78
N SER A 151 -5.01 -15.65 -6.36
CA SER A 151 -5.99 -16.75 -6.28
C SER A 151 -5.42 -18.06 -5.66
N THR A 152 -4.94 -17.97 -4.41
CA THR A 152 -4.35 -19.14 -3.72
C THR A 152 -5.40 -19.96 -2.97
N THR A 153 -6.56 -19.39 -2.60
CA THR A 153 -7.50 -20.07 -1.69
C THR A 153 -7.92 -21.45 -2.16
N ARG A 154 -8.38 -21.60 -3.42
CA ARG A 154 -8.73 -22.92 -3.98
C ARG A 154 -7.54 -23.87 -3.98
N ARG A 155 -6.38 -23.38 -4.42
CA ARG A 155 -5.16 -24.18 -4.51
C ARG A 155 -4.74 -24.68 -3.13
N ASP A 156 -4.76 -23.81 -2.13
CA ASP A 156 -4.35 -24.11 -0.77
C ASP A 156 -5.29 -25.15 -0.13
N VAL A 157 -6.60 -25.03 -0.35
CA VAL A 157 -7.58 -26.02 0.11
C VAL A 157 -7.43 -27.35 -0.62
N GLN A 158 -7.19 -27.35 -1.94
CA GLN A 158 -6.91 -28.57 -2.71
C GLN A 158 -5.64 -29.27 -2.22
N THR A 159 -4.58 -28.51 -1.96
CA THR A 159 -3.34 -29.03 -1.37
C THR A 159 -3.61 -29.61 0.01
N PHE A 160 -4.37 -28.92 0.86
CA PHE A 160 -4.70 -29.44 2.19
C PHE A 160 -5.48 -30.77 2.11
N LEU A 161 -6.48 -30.87 1.23
CA LEU A 161 -7.23 -32.11 0.97
C LEU A 161 -6.34 -33.27 0.49
N SER A 162 -5.27 -32.96 -0.24
CA SER A 162 -4.32 -33.97 -0.72
C SER A 162 -3.45 -34.56 0.41
N ILE A 163 -3.30 -33.83 1.51
CA ILE A 163 -2.51 -34.23 2.68
C ILE A 163 -3.40 -34.95 3.69
N VAL A 164 -4.57 -34.37 4.01
CA VAL A 164 -5.53 -34.91 4.98
C VAL A 164 -6.94 -34.77 4.42
N PRO A 165 -7.71 -35.87 4.31
CA PRO A 165 -9.12 -35.78 3.96
C PRO A 165 -9.94 -35.10 5.06
N PHE A 166 -10.75 -34.10 4.69
CA PHE A 166 -11.73 -33.47 5.57
C PHE A 166 -12.99 -33.13 4.79
N GLN A 167 -14.11 -33.01 5.51
CA GLN A 167 -15.41 -32.65 4.92
C GLN A 167 -15.88 -31.26 5.29
N LYS A 168 -15.38 -30.68 6.39
CA LYS A 168 -15.75 -29.35 6.87
C LYS A 168 -14.51 -28.48 6.97
N LEU A 169 -14.60 -27.26 6.46
CA LEU A 169 -13.54 -26.27 6.53
C LEU A 169 -14.09 -25.00 7.19
N LEU A 170 -13.51 -24.66 8.35
CA LEU A 170 -13.77 -23.39 9.03
C LEU A 170 -12.59 -22.46 8.80
N MET A 171 -12.84 -21.29 8.22
CA MET A 171 -11.86 -20.22 8.13
C MET A 171 -12.19 -19.17 9.19
N LEU A 172 -11.30 -18.99 10.15
CA LEU A 172 -11.42 -17.93 11.15
C LEU A 172 -10.94 -16.61 10.54
N VAL A 173 -11.77 -15.58 10.58
CA VAL A 173 -11.44 -14.25 10.06
C VAL A 173 -11.72 -13.22 11.16
N ASN A 174 -10.93 -12.15 11.22
CA ASN A 174 -11.24 -11.03 12.10
C ASN A 174 -12.65 -10.48 11.78
N GLY A 175 -13.49 -10.31 12.79
CA GLY A 175 -14.89 -9.92 12.61
C GLY A 175 -15.06 -8.57 11.90
N GLU A 176 -14.20 -7.61 12.20
CA GLU A 176 -14.25 -6.27 11.59
C GLU A 176 -13.86 -6.31 10.11
N VAL A 177 -12.91 -7.18 9.74
CA VAL A 177 -12.58 -7.46 8.33
C VAL A 177 -13.73 -8.16 7.62
N PHE A 178 -14.40 -9.11 8.29
CA PHE A 178 -15.56 -9.79 7.75
C PHE A 178 -16.71 -8.82 7.46
N ASP A 179 -16.99 -7.92 8.40
CA ASP A 179 -18.03 -6.89 8.25
C ASP A 179 -17.69 -5.87 7.15
N ALA A 180 -16.41 -5.53 6.99
CA ALA A 180 -15.95 -4.65 5.93
C ALA A 180 -16.00 -5.26 4.52
N ILE A 181 -16.07 -6.60 4.41
CA ILE A 181 -16.06 -7.35 3.15
C ILE A 181 -17.25 -8.33 3.14
N PRO A 182 -18.49 -7.82 3.00
CA PRO A 182 -19.70 -8.64 3.17
C PRO A 182 -19.79 -9.81 2.18
N GLN A 183 -19.18 -9.68 1.00
CA GLN A 183 -19.12 -10.72 -0.03
C GLN A 183 -18.17 -11.88 0.31
N LEU A 184 -17.31 -11.74 1.33
CA LEU A 184 -16.20 -12.67 1.60
C LEU A 184 -16.68 -14.12 1.78
N ASN A 185 -17.77 -14.34 2.52
CA ASN A 185 -18.31 -15.68 2.77
C ASN A 185 -18.88 -16.33 1.50
N GLU A 186 -19.62 -15.57 0.70
CA GLU A 186 -20.19 -16.08 -0.56
C GLU A 186 -19.07 -16.40 -1.54
N ARG A 187 -18.10 -15.50 -1.71
CA ARG A 187 -16.95 -15.71 -2.61
C ARG A 187 -16.07 -16.86 -2.16
N PHE A 188 -15.89 -17.05 -0.85
CA PHE A 188 -15.14 -18.18 -0.31
C PHE A 188 -15.81 -19.52 -0.64
N ARG A 189 -17.14 -19.60 -0.53
CA ARG A 189 -17.91 -20.79 -0.95
C ARG A 189 -17.75 -21.02 -2.46
N GLN A 190 -17.99 -20.00 -3.27
CA GLN A 190 -17.85 -20.06 -4.73
C GLN A 190 -16.44 -20.50 -5.17
N ALA A 191 -15.39 -19.98 -4.54
CA ALA A 191 -14.01 -20.34 -4.85
C ALA A 191 -13.74 -21.85 -4.68
N LEU A 192 -14.44 -22.49 -3.75
CA LEU A 192 -14.28 -23.90 -3.39
C LEU A 192 -15.35 -24.82 -4.02
N ASP A 193 -16.23 -24.29 -4.86
CA ASP A 193 -17.29 -25.07 -5.51
C ASP A 193 -16.73 -26.29 -6.28
N GLY A 194 -17.33 -27.46 -6.08
CA GLY A 194 -16.86 -28.70 -6.71
C GLY A 194 -15.68 -29.37 -6.00
N LEU A 195 -15.15 -28.79 -4.92
CA LEU A 195 -14.38 -29.54 -3.94
C LEU A 195 -15.36 -30.26 -2.99
N GLN A 196 -14.99 -31.47 -2.52
CA GLN A 196 -15.82 -32.25 -1.59
C GLN A 196 -15.70 -31.75 -0.14
N VAL A 197 -15.88 -30.45 0.05
CA VAL A 197 -15.79 -29.77 1.36
C VAL A 197 -17.01 -28.87 1.55
N ASP A 198 -17.42 -28.71 2.81
CA ASP A 198 -18.39 -27.73 3.28
C ASP A 198 -17.61 -26.57 3.93
N PRO A 199 -17.32 -25.48 3.18
CA PRO A 199 -16.56 -24.35 3.68
C PRO A 199 -17.46 -23.32 4.34
N SER A 200 -16.99 -22.72 5.43
CA SER A 200 -17.62 -21.56 6.05
C SER A 200 -16.61 -20.64 6.71
N ILE A 201 -16.93 -19.35 6.75
CA ILE A 201 -16.18 -18.36 7.51
C ILE A 201 -16.83 -18.17 8.87
N VAL A 202 -15.99 -18.10 9.90
CA VAL A 202 -16.40 -17.75 11.26
C VAL A 202 -15.73 -16.42 11.62
N PRO A 203 -16.49 -15.32 11.75
CA PRO A 203 -15.94 -14.07 12.22
C PRO A 203 -15.59 -14.18 13.72
N VAL A 204 -14.42 -13.64 14.07
CA VAL A 204 -13.86 -13.63 15.43
C VAL A 204 -13.64 -12.18 15.84
N TYR A 205 -14.44 -11.70 16.80
CA TYR A 205 -14.32 -10.33 17.34
C TYR A 205 -13.47 -10.34 18.61
N THR A 206 -13.51 -11.45 19.34
CA THR A 206 -12.75 -11.68 20.56
C THR A 206 -12.12 -13.07 20.55
N LEU A 207 -11.08 -13.28 21.36
CA LEU A 207 -10.48 -14.60 21.54
C LEU A 207 -11.47 -15.66 22.06
N GLN A 208 -12.61 -15.24 22.63
CA GLN A 208 -13.65 -16.15 23.12
C GLN A 208 -14.51 -16.71 21.99
N ASP A 209 -14.57 -16.05 20.83
CA ASP A 209 -15.33 -16.52 19.66
C ASP A 209 -14.58 -17.64 18.91
N ALA A 210 -13.29 -17.84 19.21
CA ALA A 210 -12.42 -18.81 18.55
C ALA A 210 -12.30 -20.18 19.26
N LEU A 211 -13.01 -20.36 20.39
CA LEU A 211 -12.97 -21.54 21.27
C LEU A 211 -14.33 -22.25 21.29
#